data_AF-A0A0G4NEY6-F1
#
_entry.id   AF-A0A0G4NEY6-F1
#
_cell.length_a   1.000
_cell.length_b   1.000
_cell.length_c   1.000
_cell.angle_alpha   90.00
_cell.angle_beta   90.00
_cell.angle_gamma   90.00
#
_symmetry.space_group_name_H-M   'P 1'
#
loop_
_entity.id
_entity.type
_entity.pdbx_description
1 polymer ?
#
loop_
_entity_poly.entity_id
_entity_poly.type
_entity_poly.pdbx_seq_one_letter_code
_entity_poly.pdbx_strand_id
1 'polypeptide(L)'
;MGSLVVDSAALNLGTKTGYGTISAVSNTSVPKRDPFRHGFRPSGLRPDRASVGLLSVNGTEPTLTTTRLPSTLIPFPRDHAFVDRPDIFDQIDERCCSPGGRAVLVGINGIGKSQLAIECAYRKKELAEASITGGGWVSWILADDEPADAATCVFWIQANTLATITEGFVAIAEAVGIQTYNKSGSEIIQTVCRWLGNEYLPARWLLVFDGADNSHVFLSEKIGNSNATLESILPTSPRGSVLFTTCDRSLAVRLASPSHALIDVGPMKLHQAILLLEKKMGSSYGRLGTKADLVEELDLIPLTITQAAFRIRSQRHMTPDTYLQALREGDAESVKMISSAGDDGRRGLLKPCSALDTWLAKFLQVRATYPSAADLLCLLSFYDGQDVHETFVDTPLHIESSEDKRSTDEAFGRDAQLSILYNYCLISRSQWGGIQIPRMVQLSVKTWLKENGKFNLVNTRFVTRLDAALRRCLQSPDDADELQDRLIPHAEKAVVQPPQGEEAQLTWASMLHQSALCQVKQGRFYGAEQHAALSSQQYIVLRPLSNAL
;
A
#
# COMPACT_ATOMS: atom_id res chain seq x y z
N MET A 1 3.31 24.10 -47.30
CA MET A 1 2.28 24.37 -48.33
C MET A 1 0.93 24.08 -47.71
N GLY A 2 -0.03 25.01 -47.82
CA GLY A 2 -1.46 24.76 -47.57
C GLY A 2 -2.01 25.10 -46.19
N SER A 3 -2.08 26.40 -45.86
CA SER A 3 -3.06 26.96 -44.92
C SER A 3 -4.43 27.01 -45.60
N LEU A 4 -5.52 26.80 -44.86
CA LEU A 4 -6.78 27.51 -45.13
C LEU A 4 -7.69 27.54 -43.88
N VAL A 5 -8.25 28.73 -43.70
CA VAL A 5 -8.86 29.34 -42.53
C VAL A 5 -10.25 29.82 -42.97
N VAL A 6 -11.19 29.87 -42.00
CA VAL A 6 -12.55 30.46 -41.96
C VAL A 6 -13.62 29.91 -42.92
N ASP A 7 -14.86 29.67 -42.44
CA ASP A 7 -15.82 30.77 -42.30
C ASP A 7 -17.04 30.47 -41.41
N SER A 8 -17.58 31.52 -40.80
CA SER A 8 -18.80 31.57 -40.00
C SER A 8 -19.88 32.41 -40.69
N ALA A 9 -21.12 31.92 -40.80
CA ALA A 9 -22.34 32.73 -40.95
C ALA A 9 -23.56 31.78 -40.85
N ALA A 10 -24.39 31.87 -39.81
CA ALA A 10 -25.58 32.73 -39.70
C ALA A 10 -26.77 32.28 -40.57
N LEU A 11 -27.85 31.83 -39.93
CA LEU A 11 -29.23 31.98 -40.42
C LEU A 11 -30.22 31.91 -39.24
N ASN A 12 -30.80 33.07 -38.93
CA ASN A 12 -31.97 33.29 -38.09
C ASN A 12 -33.26 32.99 -38.89
N LEU A 13 -34.34 32.65 -38.15
CA LEU A 13 -35.79 32.84 -38.38
C LEU A 13 -36.55 31.58 -37.91
N GLY A 14 -37.59 31.63 -37.06
CA GLY A 14 -38.44 32.75 -36.73
C GLY A 14 -39.22 32.58 -35.43
N THR A 15 -39.63 33.75 -34.96
CA THR A 15 -40.50 34.09 -33.84
C THR A 15 -41.94 33.59 -34.02
N LYS A 16 -42.61 33.22 -32.91
CA LYS A 16 -43.99 33.64 -32.67
C LYS A 16 -44.20 33.99 -31.20
N THR A 17 -44.72 35.20 -31.04
CA THR A 17 -45.01 36.01 -29.86
C THR A 17 -46.28 35.59 -29.13
N GLY A 18 -46.34 35.85 -27.83
CA GLY A 18 -47.57 35.96 -27.03
C GLY A 18 -47.31 36.80 -25.79
N TYR A 19 -47.64 38.09 -25.86
CA TYR A 19 -47.54 39.10 -24.80
C TYR A 19 -48.70 38.98 -23.80
N GLY A 20 -48.42 39.31 -22.53
CA GLY A 20 -49.41 39.63 -21.50
C GLY A 20 -48.77 40.46 -20.38
N THR A 21 -49.21 41.71 -20.25
CA THR A 21 -48.52 42.83 -19.61
C THR A 21 -48.86 43.03 -18.12
N ILE A 22 -47.81 43.27 -17.33
CA ILE A 22 -47.59 44.15 -16.15
C ILE A 22 -48.82 44.83 -15.48
N SER A 23 -48.82 44.82 -14.14
CA SER A 23 -49.13 46.02 -13.34
C SER A 23 -48.41 45.99 -11.99
N ALA A 24 -47.52 46.98 -11.81
CA ALA A 24 -46.91 47.35 -10.54
C ALA A 24 -47.70 48.52 -9.92
N VAL A 25 -47.83 48.54 -8.59
CA VAL A 25 -48.20 49.74 -7.85
C VAL A 25 -47.23 49.88 -6.68
N SER A 26 -46.38 50.89 -6.78
CA SER A 26 -45.58 51.45 -5.69
C SER A 26 -46.41 52.47 -4.91
N ASN A 27 -46.25 52.54 -3.59
CA ASN A 27 -46.31 53.84 -2.91
C ASN A 27 -45.44 53.89 -1.66
N THR A 28 -44.82 55.06 -1.55
CA THR A 28 -43.78 55.58 -0.66
C THR A 28 -44.16 55.70 0.82
N SER A 29 -43.18 55.60 1.74
CA SER A 29 -42.70 56.74 2.56
C SER A 29 -41.70 56.30 3.65
N VAL A 30 -40.65 57.11 3.82
CA VAL A 30 -39.64 57.08 4.90
C VAL A 30 -39.96 58.22 5.87
N PRO A 31 -39.58 58.17 7.17
CA PRO A 31 -38.37 58.91 7.54
C PRO A 31 -37.46 58.20 8.57
N LYS A 32 -36.16 58.51 8.45
CA LYS A 32 -35.07 58.18 9.38
C LYS A 32 -35.29 58.77 10.77
N ARG A 33 -34.94 58.02 11.84
CA ARG A 33 -34.31 58.53 13.08
C ARG A 33 -33.45 57.43 13.71
N ASP A 34 -32.22 57.80 14.03
CA ASP A 34 -31.16 57.07 14.76
C ASP A 34 -31.02 57.75 16.15
N PRO A 35 -30.16 57.32 17.10
CA PRO A 35 -29.93 56.01 17.72
C PRO A 35 -30.13 56.06 19.27
N PHE A 36 -30.04 54.90 19.94
CA PHE A 36 -29.84 54.72 21.40
C PHE A 36 -30.65 55.59 22.38
N ARG A 37 -31.71 55.02 22.98
CA ARG A 37 -32.01 55.20 24.41
C ARG A 37 -33.02 54.18 24.92
N HIS A 38 -32.74 53.69 26.12
CA HIS A 38 -33.54 52.79 26.98
C HIS A 38 -33.34 51.29 26.75
N GLY A 39 -32.45 50.76 27.59
CA GLY A 39 -32.26 49.33 27.76
C GLY A 39 -33.50 48.68 28.36
N PHE A 40 -33.87 47.57 27.76
CA PHE A 40 -34.61 46.46 28.37
C PHE A 40 -34.10 45.19 27.68
N ARG A 41 -33.50 44.30 28.46
CA ARG A 41 -33.24 42.90 28.04
C ARG A 41 -34.55 42.13 28.18
N PRO A 42 -35.00 41.40 27.14
CA PRO A 42 -35.78 40.19 27.34
C PRO A 42 -34.84 39.00 27.14
N SER A 43 -34.50 38.37 28.25
CA SER A 43 -34.07 36.98 28.30
C SER A 43 -35.18 36.07 27.76
N GLY A 44 -34.83 35.12 26.88
CA GLY A 44 -35.63 33.93 26.60
C GLY A 44 -36.03 33.77 25.14
N LEU A 45 -35.95 32.51 24.68
CA LEU A 45 -36.38 31.95 23.39
C LEU A 45 -35.34 32.00 22.27
N ARG A 46 -34.48 30.95 22.25
CA ARG A 46 -33.90 30.40 21.02
C ARG A 46 -34.97 29.56 20.31
N PRO A 47 -35.01 29.53 18.96
CA PRO A 47 -35.90 28.62 18.23
C PRO A 47 -35.39 27.18 18.33
N ASP A 48 -36.30 26.26 18.66
CA ASP A 48 -36.06 24.82 18.76
C ASP A 48 -35.54 24.22 17.44
N ARG A 49 -34.46 23.45 17.54
CA ARG A 49 -33.93 22.59 16.46
C ARG A 49 -34.58 21.21 16.58
N ALA A 50 -34.95 20.65 15.42
CA ALA A 50 -35.66 19.38 15.27
C ALA A 50 -35.03 18.24 16.09
N SER A 51 -35.86 17.58 16.89
CA SER A 51 -35.54 16.44 17.73
C SER A 51 -36.12 15.17 17.09
N VAL A 52 -35.33 14.11 16.98
CA VAL A 52 -35.82 12.75 16.68
C VAL A 52 -35.65 11.94 17.95
N GLY A 53 -36.76 11.67 18.64
CA GLY A 53 -36.79 10.83 19.82
C GLY A 53 -37.10 9.37 19.45
N LEU A 54 -36.32 8.43 19.97
CA LEU A 54 -36.74 7.03 20.05
C LEU A 54 -37.66 6.89 21.26
N LEU A 55 -38.95 6.63 21.04
CA LEU A 55 -39.91 6.44 22.14
C LEU A 55 -39.67 5.08 22.80
N SER A 56 -39.15 5.09 24.02
CA SER A 56 -39.26 3.95 24.94
C SER A 56 -40.60 4.04 25.65
N VAL A 57 -41.51 3.11 25.37
CA VAL A 57 -42.78 2.99 26.09
C VAL A 57 -42.51 2.25 27.39
N ASN A 58 -42.17 3.00 28.44
CA ASN A 58 -42.41 2.62 29.83
C ASN A 58 -42.45 3.90 30.66
N GLY A 59 -43.59 4.14 31.32
CA GLY A 59 -43.90 5.38 32.00
C GLY A 59 -42.90 5.71 33.10
N THR A 60 -42.07 6.72 32.85
CA THR A 60 -41.45 7.64 33.80
C THR A 60 -40.77 8.74 32.97
N GLU A 61 -40.76 9.97 33.46
CA GLU A 61 -40.53 11.23 32.73
C GLU A 61 -39.41 11.18 31.66
N PRO A 62 -39.61 11.83 30.49
CA PRO A 62 -38.63 11.86 29.41
C PRO A 62 -37.41 12.67 29.86
N THR A 63 -36.38 11.97 30.33
CA THR A 63 -35.07 12.57 30.49
C THR A 63 -34.52 12.76 29.08
N LEU A 64 -34.47 14.01 28.59
CA LEU A 64 -33.80 14.38 27.34
C LEU A 64 -32.29 14.11 27.48
N THR A 65 -31.86 12.86 27.33
CA THR A 65 -30.46 12.54 27.10
C THR A 65 -30.13 13.05 25.71
N THR A 66 -29.48 14.20 25.65
CA THR A 66 -28.84 14.68 24.43
C THR A 66 -27.71 13.71 24.11
N THR A 67 -27.98 12.69 23.31
CA THR A 67 -26.94 11.75 22.87
C THR A 67 -26.01 12.48 21.91
N ARG A 68 -25.01 13.18 22.46
CA ARG A 68 -23.83 13.57 21.69
C ARG A 68 -23.25 12.27 21.16
N LEU A 69 -23.28 12.04 19.85
CA LEU A 69 -22.56 10.94 19.22
C LEU A 69 -21.09 11.02 19.65
N PRO A 70 -20.56 10.07 20.44
CA PRO A 70 -19.21 10.19 20.95
C PRO A 70 -18.20 9.82 19.86
N SER A 71 -17.10 10.58 19.90
CA SER A 71 -15.72 10.12 19.72
C SER A 71 -15.33 9.44 18.42
N THR A 72 -14.49 10.16 17.67
CA THR A 72 -13.49 9.58 16.79
C THR A 72 -12.61 8.58 17.57
N LEU A 73 -12.65 7.29 17.22
CA LEU A 73 -11.84 6.22 17.79
C LEU A 73 -10.64 5.95 16.89
N ILE A 74 -9.67 6.86 16.85
CA ILE A 74 -8.39 6.62 16.17
C ILE A 74 -7.41 6.10 17.23
N PRO A 75 -7.00 4.82 17.19
CA PRO A 75 -6.14 4.24 18.22
C PRO A 75 -4.68 4.72 18.14
N PHE A 76 -4.33 5.50 17.11
CA PHE A 76 -2.97 5.94 16.83
C PHE A 76 -2.83 7.47 16.87
N PRO A 77 -1.72 8.00 17.43
CA PRO A 77 -1.43 9.43 17.33
C PRO A 77 -1.12 9.83 15.88
N ARG A 78 -1.44 11.07 15.51
CA ARG A 78 -1.09 11.63 14.20
C ARG A 78 0.44 11.72 14.05
N ASP A 79 0.98 11.34 12.90
CA ASP A 79 2.41 11.47 12.64
C ASP A 79 2.76 12.88 12.14
N HIS A 80 3.39 13.69 12.98
CA HIS A 80 3.88 15.02 12.60
C HIS A 80 4.95 15.00 11.49
N ALA A 81 5.63 13.86 11.30
CA ALA A 81 6.59 13.67 10.23
C ALA A 81 5.96 13.13 8.94
N PHE A 82 4.63 13.00 8.87
CA PHE A 82 3.91 12.53 7.69
C PHE A 82 4.26 13.38 6.46
N VAL A 83 4.42 12.72 5.32
CA VAL A 83 4.66 13.36 4.02
C VAL A 83 3.45 13.11 3.14
N ASP A 84 2.90 14.20 2.61
CA ASP A 84 1.65 14.16 1.87
C ASP A 84 1.78 13.43 0.52
N ARG A 85 0.70 12.74 0.14
CA ARG A 85 0.56 12.00 -1.12
C ARG A 85 -0.77 12.38 -1.77
N PRO A 86 -0.87 13.60 -2.34
CA PRO A 86 -2.14 14.17 -2.81
C PRO A 86 -2.81 13.29 -3.86
N ASP A 87 -2.04 12.69 -4.75
CA ASP A 87 -2.51 11.75 -5.77
C ASP A 87 -3.27 10.54 -5.22
N ILE A 88 -2.97 10.10 -4.00
CA ILE A 88 -3.70 9.03 -3.32
C ILE A 88 -4.90 9.59 -2.55
N PHE A 89 -4.75 10.73 -1.89
CA PHE A 89 -5.86 11.34 -1.15
C PHE A 89 -7.00 11.77 -2.07
N ASP A 90 -6.69 12.32 -3.24
CA ASP A 90 -7.68 12.66 -4.26
C ASP A 90 -8.50 11.42 -4.66
N GLN A 91 -7.83 10.28 -4.84
CA GLN A 91 -8.47 9.00 -5.14
C GLN A 91 -9.30 8.43 -3.99
N ILE A 92 -8.85 8.61 -2.73
CA ILE A 92 -9.61 8.21 -1.54
C ILE A 92 -10.87 9.07 -1.43
N ASP A 93 -10.75 10.38 -1.59
CA ASP A 93 -11.87 11.31 -1.49
C ASP A 93 -12.89 11.07 -2.60
N GLU A 94 -12.46 10.90 -3.85
CA GLU A 94 -13.34 10.54 -4.97
C GLU A 94 -14.18 9.29 -4.67
N ARG A 95 -13.55 8.24 -4.14
CA ARG A 95 -14.21 6.96 -3.85
C ARG A 95 -15.05 6.95 -2.58
N CYS A 96 -14.65 7.72 -1.57
CA CYS A 96 -15.37 7.81 -0.30
C CYS A 96 -16.52 8.84 -0.32
N CYS A 97 -16.49 9.84 -1.21
CA CYS A 97 -17.56 10.84 -1.31
C CYS A 97 -18.84 10.33 -1.96
N SER A 98 -18.79 9.21 -2.68
CA SER A 98 -19.98 8.56 -3.22
C SER A 98 -20.85 7.96 -2.09
N PRO A 99 -22.19 7.97 -2.20
CA PRO A 99 -23.09 7.27 -1.27
C PRO A 99 -22.69 5.79 -1.11
N GLY A 100 -22.42 5.34 0.12
CA GLY A 100 -21.91 3.98 0.39
C GLY A 100 -20.49 3.75 -0.14
N GLY A 101 -19.71 4.82 -0.25
CA GLY A 101 -18.38 4.83 -0.85
C GLY A 101 -17.42 3.86 -0.19
N ARG A 102 -16.62 3.19 -1.00
CA ARG A 102 -15.58 2.27 -0.55
C ARG A 102 -14.26 2.67 -1.16
N ALA A 103 -13.19 2.62 -0.38
CA ALA A 103 -11.82 2.74 -0.87
C ALA A 103 -10.98 1.58 -0.33
N VAL A 104 -10.20 0.94 -1.19
CA VAL A 104 -9.37 -0.21 -0.85
C VAL A 104 -7.94 0.10 -1.23
N LEU A 105 -7.11 0.43 -0.23
CA LEU A 105 -5.68 0.65 -0.40
C LEU A 105 -4.97 -0.71 -0.45
N VAL A 106 -4.37 -1.03 -1.59
CA VAL A 106 -3.61 -2.26 -1.80
C VAL A 106 -2.14 -1.94 -2.11
N GLY A 107 -1.22 -2.78 -1.67
CA GLY A 107 0.20 -2.65 -1.99
C GLY A 107 1.10 -3.45 -1.06
N ILE A 108 2.40 -3.40 -1.31
CA ILE A 108 3.39 -4.15 -0.53
C ILE A 108 3.40 -3.76 0.96
N ASN A 109 3.94 -4.63 1.81
CA ASN A 109 4.15 -4.30 3.21
C ASN A 109 5.11 -3.11 3.37
N GLY A 110 4.88 -2.28 4.39
CA GLY A 110 5.73 -1.10 4.65
C GLY A 110 5.54 0.09 3.70
N ILE A 111 4.67 -0.02 2.67
CA ILE A 111 4.43 1.04 1.68
C ILE A 111 3.63 2.26 2.21
N GLY A 112 3.16 2.19 3.46
CA GLY A 112 2.51 3.30 4.15
C GLY A 112 0.97 3.32 4.10
N LYS A 113 0.29 2.24 3.70
CA LYS A 113 -1.19 2.18 3.64
C LYS A 113 -1.88 2.56 4.96
N SER A 114 -1.44 1.98 6.08
CA SER A 114 -1.98 2.30 7.41
C SER A 114 -1.74 3.76 7.78
N GLN A 115 -0.59 4.35 7.39
CA GLN A 115 -0.31 5.76 7.64
C GLN A 115 -1.21 6.68 6.80
N LEU A 116 -1.49 6.32 5.55
CA LEU A 116 -2.48 7.02 4.71
C LEU A 116 -3.88 6.95 5.33
N ALA A 117 -4.28 5.79 5.86
CA ALA A 117 -5.56 5.62 6.54
C ALA A 117 -5.66 6.43 7.84
N ILE A 118 -4.60 6.45 8.66
CA ILE A 118 -4.51 7.28 9.88
C ILE A 118 -4.68 8.76 9.51
N GLU A 119 -3.91 9.25 8.54
CA GLU A 119 -3.98 10.66 8.12
C GLU A 119 -5.36 11.00 7.53
N CYS A 120 -5.97 10.10 6.75
CA CYS A 120 -7.35 10.26 6.26
C CYS A 120 -8.34 10.43 7.42
N ALA A 121 -8.25 9.58 8.45
CA ALA A 121 -9.09 9.66 9.63
C ALA A 121 -8.95 11.00 10.37
N TYR A 122 -7.71 11.50 10.54
CA TYR A 122 -7.46 12.81 11.14
C TYR A 122 -8.01 13.96 10.28
N ARG A 123 -7.84 13.93 8.95
CA ARG A 123 -8.40 14.96 8.06
C ARG A 123 -9.93 15.01 8.12
N LYS A 124 -10.61 13.85 8.14
CA LYS A 124 -12.08 13.80 8.27
C LYS A 124 -12.56 14.30 9.63
N LYS A 125 -11.82 14.02 10.70
CA LYS A 125 -12.09 14.57 12.04
C LYS A 125 -11.97 16.10 12.05
N GLU A 126 -10.90 16.65 11.48
CA GLU A 126 -10.66 18.10 11.42
C GLU A 126 -11.73 18.83 10.60
N LEU A 127 -12.14 18.26 9.46
CA LEU A 127 -13.24 18.82 8.65
C LEU A 127 -14.56 18.88 9.43
N ALA A 128 -14.86 17.86 10.24
CA ALA A 128 -16.03 17.87 11.11
C ALA A 128 -15.93 18.94 12.20
N GLU A 129 -14.77 19.13 12.82
CA GLU A 129 -14.54 20.15 13.85
C GLU A 129 -14.57 21.58 13.28
N ALA A 130 -14.02 21.79 12.08
CA ALA A 130 -14.03 23.07 11.38
C ALA A 130 -15.44 23.50 10.95
N SER A 131 -16.28 22.56 10.53
CA SER A 131 -17.69 22.82 10.19
C SER A 131 -18.50 23.27 11.42
N ILE A 132 -18.15 22.78 12.61
CA ILE A 132 -18.81 23.13 13.88
C ILE A 132 -18.35 24.50 14.42
N THR A 133 -17.12 24.93 14.10
CA THR A 133 -16.50 26.16 14.64
C THR A 133 -16.49 27.33 13.64
N GLY A 134 -16.67 27.07 12.35
CA GLY A 134 -16.71 28.05 11.25
C GLY A 134 -18.06 28.75 11.09
N GLY A 135 -18.54 29.42 12.14
CA GLY A 135 -19.68 30.34 12.08
C GLY A 135 -19.35 31.67 11.37
N GLY A 136 -18.94 31.61 10.11
CA GLY A 136 -18.92 32.75 9.20
C GLY A 136 -20.28 32.90 8.54
N TRP A 137 -21.07 33.88 8.97
CA TRP A 137 -22.47 34.14 8.54
C TRP A 137 -22.70 34.23 7.02
N VAL A 138 -21.63 34.30 6.21
CA VAL A 138 -21.70 34.55 4.76
C VAL A 138 -21.77 33.25 3.92
N SER A 139 -21.34 32.09 4.43
CA SER A 139 -21.40 30.83 3.66
C SER A 139 -22.78 30.15 3.68
N TRP A 140 -23.66 30.54 4.61
CA TRP A 140 -24.98 29.95 4.82
C TRP A 140 -26.03 30.41 3.79
N ILE A 141 -25.73 31.45 3.00
CA ILE A 141 -26.71 32.09 2.10
C ILE A 141 -26.64 31.55 0.66
N LEU A 142 -25.61 30.76 0.30
CA LEU A 142 -25.38 30.34 -1.09
C LEU A 142 -25.31 28.82 -1.32
N ALA A 143 -25.48 28.00 -0.28
CA ALA A 143 -25.44 26.54 -0.41
C ALA A 143 -26.86 25.97 -0.31
N ASP A 144 -27.61 26.05 -1.41
CA ASP A 144 -28.80 25.23 -1.58
C ASP A 144 -28.34 23.76 -1.75
N ASP A 145 -28.83 22.87 -0.88
CA ASP A 145 -28.87 21.39 -0.99
C ASP A 145 -27.91 20.45 -0.22
N GLU A 146 -27.06 20.90 0.73
CA GLU A 146 -26.37 19.96 1.66
C GLU A 146 -26.37 20.51 3.11
N PRO A 147 -26.86 19.75 4.11
CA PRO A 147 -26.80 20.21 5.49
C PRO A 147 -25.35 20.22 5.98
N ALA A 148 -24.81 21.43 6.13
CA ALA A 148 -23.46 21.75 6.63
C ALA A 148 -23.14 21.30 8.07
N ASP A 149 -23.97 20.44 8.68
CA ASP A 149 -24.02 20.20 10.14
C ASP A 149 -23.80 18.72 10.55
N ALA A 150 -23.33 17.85 9.67
CA ALA A 150 -23.11 16.45 10.02
C ALA A 150 -21.70 16.21 10.61
N ALA A 151 -21.61 16.07 11.93
CA ALA A 151 -20.41 15.54 12.58
C ALA A 151 -19.97 14.23 11.90
N THR A 152 -18.67 14.06 11.65
CA THR A 152 -18.13 12.82 11.07
C THR A 152 -17.49 11.96 12.16
N CYS A 153 -18.06 10.78 12.40
CA CYS A 153 -17.49 9.78 13.29
C CYS A 153 -16.46 8.93 12.52
N VAL A 154 -15.35 8.58 13.17
CA VAL A 154 -14.39 7.63 12.60
C VAL A 154 -14.26 6.44 13.53
N PHE A 155 -14.47 5.26 12.98
CA PHE A 155 -14.37 3.97 13.66
C PHE A 155 -13.21 3.18 13.07
N TRP A 156 -12.38 2.59 13.92
CA TRP A 156 -11.20 1.85 13.50
C TRP A 156 -11.25 0.40 13.95
N ILE A 157 -10.99 -0.52 13.03
CA ILE A 157 -10.94 -1.96 13.27
C ILE A 157 -9.59 -2.50 12.76
N GLN A 158 -8.90 -3.25 13.62
CA GLN A 158 -7.74 -4.05 13.23
C GLN A 158 -8.22 -5.35 12.57
N ALA A 159 -7.92 -5.51 11.29
CA ALA A 159 -8.56 -6.48 10.40
C ALA A 159 -7.71 -7.73 10.09
N ASN A 160 -6.70 -8.02 10.91
CA ASN A 160 -5.78 -9.14 10.70
C ASN A 160 -6.44 -10.51 10.92
N THR A 161 -7.38 -10.61 11.87
CA THR A 161 -8.04 -11.87 12.26
C THR A 161 -9.51 -11.64 12.62
N LEU A 162 -10.33 -12.71 12.65
CA LEU A 162 -11.72 -12.57 13.12
C LEU A 162 -11.81 -12.09 14.56
N ALA A 163 -10.88 -12.49 15.44
CA ALA A 163 -10.84 -12.07 16.83
C ALA A 163 -10.67 -10.55 16.95
N THR A 164 -9.67 -9.98 16.27
CA THR A 164 -9.41 -8.52 16.28
C THR A 164 -10.53 -7.72 15.62
N ILE A 165 -11.18 -8.28 14.59
CA ILE A 165 -12.37 -7.68 13.99
C ILE A 165 -13.53 -7.64 14.99
N THR A 166 -13.78 -8.76 15.67
CA THR A 166 -14.83 -8.86 16.68
C THR A 166 -14.60 -7.87 17.82
N GLU A 167 -13.38 -7.79 18.34
CA GLU A 167 -12.98 -6.81 19.36
C GLU A 167 -13.23 -5.37 18.89
N GLY A 168 -12.88 -5.05 17.63
CA GLY A 168 -13.16 -3.73 17.06
C GLY A 168 -14.65 -3.41 17.00
N PHE A 169 -15.49 -4.35 16.59
CA PHE A 169 -16.96 -4.18 16.59
C PHE A 169 -17.55 -4.07 17.99
N VAL A 170 -17.02 -4.80 18.97
CA VAL A 170 -17.40 -4.67 20.39
C VAL A 170 -17.09 -3.25 20.89
N ALA A 171 -15.87 -2.75 20.62
CA ALA A 171 -15.48 -1.40 21.02
C ALA A 171 -16.37 -0.31 20.37
N ILE A 172 -16.75 -0.48 19.10
CA ILE A 172 -17.70 0.42 18.43
C ILE A 172 -19.06 0.35 19.11
N ALA A 173 -19.59 -0.85 19.37
CA ALA A 173 -20.88 -1.04 20.01
C ALA A 173 -20.94 -0.35 21.39
N GLU A 174 -19.91 -0.53 22.21
CA GLU A 174 -19.78 0.10 23.52
C GLU A 174 -19.73 1.63 23.41
N ALA A 175 -18.95 2.16 22.47
CA ALA A 175 -18.79 3.60 22.27
C ALA A 175 -20.09 4.30 21.83
N VAL A 176 -20.95 3.60 21.09
CA VAL A 176 -22.24 4.16 20.60
C VAL A 176 -23.44 3.74 21.46
N GLY A 177 -23.20 3.04 22.58
CA GLY A 177 -24.23 2.63 23.53
C GLY A 177 -25.11 1.46 23.09
N ILE A 178 -24.65 0.65 22.12
CA ILE A 178 -25.31 -0.61 21.75
C ILE A 178 -25.01 -1.66 22.82
N GLN A 179 -26.06 -2.27 23.39
CA GLN A 179 -25.91 -3.32 24.39
C GLN A 179 -25.21 -4.56 23.81
N THR A 180 -24.09 -4.95 24.43
CA THR A 180 -23.26 -6.11 24.07
C THR A 180 -23.45 -7.32 24.99
N TYR A 181 -24.08 -7.16 26.16
CA TYR A 181 -24.25 -8.25 27.12
C TYR A 181 -25.04 -9.43 26.54
N ASN A 182 -24.63 -10.66 26.87
CA ASN A 182 -25.23 -11.91 26.42
C ASN A 182 -25.32 -12.10 24.89
N LYS A 183 -24.60 -11.28 24.10
CA LYS A 183 -24.51 -11.44 22.65
C LYS A 183 -23.18 -12.07 22.28
N SER A 184 -23.22 -12.96 21.30
CA SER A 184 -22.02 -13.46 20.63
C SER A 184 -21.38 -12.38 19.77
N GLY A 185 -20.08 -12.53 19.48
CA GLY A 185 -19.34 -11.57 18.64
C GLY A 185 -19.97 -11.36 17.27
N SER A 186 -20.49 -12.42 16.66
CA SER A 186 -21.19 -12.36 15.36
C SER A 186 -22.49 -11.56 15.41
N GLU A 187 -23.28 -11.70 16.48
CA GLU A 187 -24.49 -10.89 16.68
C GLU A 187 -24.16 -9.42 16.88
N ILE A 188 -23.05 -9.11 17.55
CA ILE A 188 -22.56 -7.74 17.73
C ILE A 188 -22.16 -7.14 16.38
N ILE A 189 -21.36 -7.84 15.58
CA ILE A 189 -20.96 -7.41 14.22
C ILE A 189 -22.19 -7.07 13.38
N GLN A 190 -23.18 -7.98 13.32
CA GLN A 190 -24.41 -7.75 12.55
C GLN A 190 -25.23 -6.56 13.08
N THR A 191 -25.30 -6.39 14.40
CA THR A 191 -26.03 -5.28 15.03
C THR A 191 -25.39 -3.94 14.68
N VAL A 192 -24.07 -3.84 14.79
CA VAL A 192 -23.33 -2.61 14.45
C VAL A 192 -23.40 -2.31 12.96
N CYS A 193 -23.25 -3.32 12.08
CA CYS A 193 -23.37 -3.10 10.64
C CYS A 193 -24.78 -2.61 10.25
N ARG A 194 -25.84 -3.19 10.85
CA ARG A 194 -27.21 -2.71 10.64
C ARG A 194 -27.42 -1.29 11.16
N TRP A 195 -26.80 -0.95 12.29
CA TRP A 195 -26.84 0.40 12.84
C TRP A 195 -26.14 1.40 11.91
N LEU A 196 -24.93 1.10 11.42
CA LEU A 196 -24.19 1.93 10.46
C LEU A 196 -24.92 2.07 9.11
N GLY A 197 -25.63 1.04 8.68
CA GLY A 197 -26.47 1.04 7.48
C GLY A 197 -27.76 1.86 7.60
N ASN A 198 -28.09 2.39 8.78
CA ASN A 198 -29.29 3.20 8.96
C ASN A 198 -29.11 4.58 8.29
N GLU A 199 -29.89 4.84 7.24
CA GLU A 199 -29.87 6.09 6.47
C GLU A 199 -30.24 7.34 7.30
N TYR A 200 -30.97 7.14 8.40
CA TYR A 200 -31.40 8.19 9.30
C TYR A 200 -30.35 8.56 10.37
N LEU A 201 -29.14 8.00 10.30
CA LEU A 201 -28.04 8.41 11.16
C LEU A 201 -27.73 9.90 10.94
N PRO A 202 -27.75 10.73 12.00
CA PRO A 202 -27.55 12.17 11.84
C PRO A 202 -26.10 12.54 11.52
N ALA A 203 -25.14 11.65 11.80
CA ALA A 203 -23.72 11.83 11.53
C ALA A 203 -23.28 11.12 10.26
N ARG A 204 -22.26 11.69 9.60
CA ARG A 204 -21.46 10.95 8.62
C ARG A 204 -20.52 10.01 9.36
N TRP A 205 -20.11 8.91 8.75
CA TRP A 205 -19.16 7.99 9.37
C TRP A 205 -18.15 7.42 8.39
N LEU A 206 -16.93 7.18 8.89
CA LEU A 206 -15.88 6.44 8.21
C LEU A 206 -15.54 5.21 9.04
N LEU A 207 -15.65 4.02 8.44
CA LEU A 207 -15.22 2.76 9.04
C LEU A 207 -13.91 2.31 8.39
N VAL A 208 -12.84 2.21 9.18
CA VAL A 208 -11.52 1.80 8.70
C VAL A 208 -11.23 0.35 9.12
N PHE A 209 -10.93 -0.50 8.15
CA PHE A 209 -10.37 -1.84 8.35
C PHE A 209 -8.88 -1.81 8.00
N ASP A 210 -8.01 -1.78 9.01
CA ASP A 210 -6.57 -1.75 8.81
C ASP A 210 -5.96 -3.15 8.87
N GLY A 211 -5.15 -3.53 7.89
CA GLY A 211 -4.45 -4.81 7.86
C GLY A 211 -5.35 -5.99 7.49
N ALA A 212 -6.33 -5.79 6.59
CA ALA A 212 -7.23 -6.81 6.08
C ALA A 212 -6.49 -7.77 5.13
N ASP A 213 -5.62 -8.62 5.69
CA ASP A 213 -4.69 -9.48 4.93
C ASP A 213 -5.13 -10.95 4.85
N ASN A 214 -6.25 -11.31 5.48
CA ASN A 214 -6.76 -12.68 5.53
C ASN A 214 -8.10 -12.78 4.80
N SER A 215 -8.05 -13.19 3.53
CA SER A 215 -9.23 -13.36 2.67
C SER A 215 -10.28 -14.33 3.23
N HIS A 216 -9.86 -15.37 3.96
CA HIS A 216 -10.80 -16.35 4.53
C HIS A 216 -11.79 -15.70 5.51
N VAL A 217 -11.31 -14.77 6.33
CA VAL A 217 -12.14 -14.07 7.34
C VAL A 217 -13.23 -13.22 6.68
N PHE A 218 -12.93 -12.64 5.52
CA PHE A 218 -13.87 -11.77 4.81
C PHE A 218 -14.83 -12.52 3.90
N LEU A 219 -14.35 -13.57 3.22
CA LEU A 219 -15.03 -14.20 2.09
C LEU A 219 -15.61 -15.59 2.40
N SER A 220 -15.08 -16.29 3.41
CA SER A 220 -15.41 -17.71 3.65
C SER A 220 -16.00 -17.95 5.04
N GLU A 221 -15.54 -17.22 6.04
CA GLU A 221 -15.99 -17.38 7.42
C GLU A 221 -17.41 -16.85 7.59
N LYS A 222 -18.30 -17.73 8.05
CA LYS A 222 -19.72 -17.41 8.26
C LYS A 222 -19.91 -16.69 9.59
N ILE A 223 -20.66 -15.60 9.56
CA ILE A 223 -20.95 -14.80 10.75
C ILE A 223 -22.31 -15.21 11.31
N GLY A 224 -22.29 -15.85 12.48
CA GLY A 224 -23.49 -16.28 13.21
C GLY A 224 -24.19 -17.46 12.56
N ASN A 225 -25.49 -17.61 12.82
CA ASN A 225 -26.31 -18.70 12.26
C ASN A 225 -26.72 -18.46 10.80
N SER A 226 -26.39 -17.29 10.23
CA SER A 226 -26.62 -16.96 8.82
C SER A 226 -25.49 -17.48 7.94
N ASN A 227 -25.79 -17.84 6.69
CA ASN A 227 -24.79 -18.14 5.65
C ASN A 227 -24.07 -16.88 5.12
N ALA A 228 -24.12 -15.75 5.85
CA ALA A 228 -23.56 -14.47 5.43
C ALA A 228 -22.09 -14.35 5.84
N THR A 229 -21.28 -13.81 4.94
CA THR A 229 -19.85 -13.50 5.15
C THR A 229 -19.67 -12.06 5.61
N LEU A 230 -18.50 -11.70 6.13
CA LEU A 230 -18.23 -10.32 6.54
C LEU A 230 -18.40 -9.33 5.38
N GLU A 231 -17.90 -9.67 4.20
CA GLU A 231 -18.07 -8.86 2.98
C GLU A 231 -19.56 -8.57 2.69
N SER A 232 -20.41 -9.58 2.81
CA SER A 232 -21.84 -9.46 2.49
C SER A 232 -22.64 -8.61 3.49
N ILE A 233 -22.14 -8.44 4.71
CA ILE A 233 -22.81 -7.68 5.77
C ILE A 233 -22.18 -6.30 6.00
N LEU A 234 -21.17 -5.91 5.20
CA LEU A 234 -20.55 -4.60 5.33
C LEU A 234 -21.60 -3.48 5.20
N PRO A 235 -21.56 -2.46 6.07
CA PRO A 235 -22.55 -1.40 6.06
C PRO A 235 -22.45 -0.59 4.76
N THR A 236 -23.61 -0.34 4.15
CA THR A 236 -23.76 0.56 3.02
C THR A 236 -24.72 1.67 3.44
N SER A 237 -24.29 2.93 3.37
CA SER A 237 -25.12 4.08 3.75
C SER A 237 -24.71 5.30 2.92
N PRO A 238 -25.65 6.14 2.46
CA PRO A 238 -25.32 7.38 1.76
C PRO A 238 -24.44 8.35 2.55
N ARG A 239 -24.44 8.22 3.88
CA ARG A 239 -23.67 9.06 4.81
C ARG A 239 -22.42 8.35 5.35
N GLY A 240 -22.12 7.16 4.85
CA GLY A 240 -21.08 6.29 5.35
C GLY A 240 -20.09 5.86 4.28
N SER A 241 -18.82 5.75 4.67
CA SER A 241 -17.76 5.24 3.80
C SER A 241 -16.93 4.19 4.52
N VAL A 242 -16.41 3.22 3.77
CA VAL A 242 -15.52 2.17 4.29
C VAL A 242 -14.15 2.27 3.63
N LEU A 243 -13.09 2.31 4.44
CA LEU A 243 -11.70 2.32 3.99
C LEU A 243 -11.01 1.03 4.42
N PHE A 244 -10.42 0.31 3.47
CA PHE A 244 -9.63 -0.88 3.72
C PHE A 244 -8.15 -0.61 3.46
N THR A 245 -7.28 -1.20 4.27
CA THR A 245 -5.87 -1.38 3.93
C THR A 245 -5.55 -2.87 3.86
N THR A 246 -4.87 -3.30 2.81
CA THR A 246 -4.56 -4.73 2.61
C THR A 246 -3.27 -4.94 1.80
N CYS A 247 -2.56 -6.02 2.09
CA CYS A 247 -1.46 -6.53 1.28
C CYS A 247 -1.88 -7.75 0.43
N ASP A 248 -3.14 -8.17 0.51
CA ASP A 248 -3.71 -9.24 -0.32
C ASP A 248 -4.47 -8.62 -1.50
N ARG A 249 -3.87 -8.69 -2.69
CA ARG A 249 -4.47 -8.12 -3.91
C ARG A 249 -5.75 -8.84 -4.32
N SER A 250 -5.84 -10.15 -4.08
CA SER A 250 -7.02 -10.94 -4.42
C SER A 250 -8.22 -10.48 -3.59
N LEU A 251 -8.02 -10.32 -2.27
CA LEU A 251 -9.03 -9.76 -1.39
C LEU A 251 -9.36 -8.32 -1.78
N ALA A 252 -8.36 -7.50 -2.10
CA ALA A 252 -8.56 -6.11 -2.46
C ALA A 252 -9.49 -5.95 -3.68
N VAL A 253 -9.27 -6.75 -4.73
CA VAL A 253 -10.09 -6.77 -5.95
C VAL A 253 -11.54 -7.18 -5.64
N ARG A 254 -11.72 -8.16 -4.74
CA ARG A 254 -13.06 -8.60 -4.30
C ARG A 254 -13.79 -7.49 -3.54
N LEU A 255 -13.18 -6.94 -2.50
CA LEU A 255 -13.74 -5.85 -1.70
C LEU A 255 -14.02 -4.58 -2.52
N ALA A 256 -13.23 -4.33 -3.56
CA ALA A 256 -13.38 -3.18 -4.44
C ALA A 256 -14.47 -3.33 -5.50
N SER A 257 -14.93 -4.55 -5.76
CA SER A 257 -15.99 -4.83 -6.73
C SER A 257 -17.37 -4.64 -6.08
N PRO A 258 -18.36 -4.01 -6.75
CA PRO A 258 -18.36 -3.47 -8.11
C PRO A 258 -17.97 -1.98 -8.22
N SER A 259 -17.59 -1.33 -7.12
CA SER A 259 -17.48 0.14 -7.01
C SER A 259 -16.19 0.76 -7.57
N HIS A 260 -15.36 0.01 -8.33
CA HIS A 260 -14.02 0.45 -8.79
C HIS A 260 -13.17 1.09 -7.66
N ALA A 261 -13.33 0.58 -6.45
CA ALA A 261 -12.81 1.18 -5.21
C ALA A 261 -11.31 0.92 -4.96
N LEU A 262 -10.63 0.22 -5.87
CA LEU A 262 -9.23 -0.18 -5.70
C LEU A 262 -8.28 0.99 -5.93
N ILE A 263 -7.34 1.18 -5.02
CA ILE A 263 -6.25 2.17 -5.10
C ILE A 263 -4.93 1.44 -4.89
N ASP A 264 -4.12 1.38 -5.95
CA ASP A 264 -2.77 0.82 -5.91
C ASP A 264 -1.79 1.81 -5.26
N VAL A 265 -1.33 1.48 -4.06
CA VAL A 265 -0.35 2.27 -3.31
C VAL A 265 1.05 1.78 -3.66
N GLY A 266 1.69 2.49 -4.60
CA GLY A 266 3.09 2.27 -4.98
C GLY A 266 4.11 2.98 -4.08
N PRO A 267 5.41 2.84 -4.40
CA PRO A 267 6.50 3.56 -3.74
C PRO A 267 6.30 5.07 -3.72
N MET A 268 6.99 5.75 -2.79
CA MET A 268 6.94 7.21 -2.74
C MET A 268 7.59 7.81 -3.98
N LYS A 269 7.11 8.97 -4.43
CA LYS A 269 7.86 9.76 -5.42
C LYS A 269 9.19 10.18 -4.79
N LEU A 270 10.25 10.28 -5.59
CA LEU A 270 11.61 10.58 -5.11
C LEU A 270 11.66 11.78 -4.15
N HIS A 271 11.01 12.89 -4.51
CA HIS A 271 10.95 14.09 -3.66
C HIS A 271 10.22 13.85 -2.33
N GLN A 272 9.15 13.04 -2.32
CA GLN A 272 8.42 12.68 -1.10
C GLN A 272 9.28 11.79 -0.20
N ALA A 273 10.03 10.85 -0.78
CA ALA A 273 10.95 9.96 -0.08
C ALA A 273 12.09 10.72 0.60
N ILE A 274 12.73 11.66 -0.12
CA ILE A 274 13.78 12.53 0.43
C ILE A 274 13.22 13.37 1.59
N LEU A 275 12.03 13.95 1.41
CA LEU A 275 11.39 14.74 2.46
C LEU A 275 11.09 13.90 3.72
N LEU A 276 10.65 12.66 3.54
CA LEU A 276 10.40 11.74 4.66
C LEU A 276 11.70 11.43 5.42
N LEU A 277 12.78 11.14 4.69
CA LEU A 277 14.10 10.90 5.26
C LEU A 277 14.54 12.09 6.14
N GLU A 278 14.48 13.32 5.61
CA GLU A 278 14.86 14.53 6.34
C GLU A 278 14.01 14.77 7.59
N LYS A 279 12.68 14.63 7.47
CA LYS A 279 11.77 14.79 8.61
C LYS A 279 12.06 13.76 9.72
N LYS A 280 12.33 12.50 9.37
CA LYS A 280 12.58 11.43 10.35
C LYS A 280 13.98 11.53 10.98
N MET A 281 14.98 11.99 10.22
CA MET A 281 16.32 12.29 10.77
C MET A 281 16.28 13.49 11.74
N GLY A 282 15.34 14.42 11.55
CA GLY A 282 15.25 15.65 12.33
C GLY A 282 16.27 16.72 11.90
N SER A 283 16.87 16.56 10.72
CA SER A 283 17.87 17.45 10.14
C SER A 283 17.89 17.35 8.62
N SER A 284 18.34 18.42 7.96
CA SER A 284 18.52 18.48 6.51
C SER A 284 19.99 18.37 6.08
N TYR A 285 20.90 17.96 6.97
CA TYR A 285 22.33 17.80 6.61
C TYR A 285 22.54 16.66 5.60
N GLY A 286 23.64 16.70 4.86
CA GLY A 286 23.97 15.75 3.80
C GLY A 286 23.60 16.27 2.40
N ARG A 287 24.32 15.80 1.38
CA ARG A 287 24.10 16.22 -0.01
C ARG A 287 22.77 15.67 -0.54
N LEU A 288 22.04 16.49 -1.29
CA LEU A 288 20.78 16.06 -1.91
C LEU A 288 20.96 14.83 -2.80
N GLY A 289 22.05 14.78 -3.58
CA GLY A 289 22.39 13.62 -4.41
C GLY A 289 22.54 12.34 -3.59
N THR A 290 23.32 12.37 -2.50
CA THR A 290 23.46 11.22 -1.60
C THR A 290 22.12 10.78 -1.02
N LYS A 291 21.24 11.72 -0.65
CA LYS A 291 19.91 11.40 -0.11
C LYS A 291 19.03 10.75 -1.17
N ALA A 292 19.08 11.23 -2.42
CA ALA A 292 18.36 10.65 -3.55
C ALA A 292 18.81 9.21 -3.79
N ASP A 293 20.12 8.99 -3.95
CA ASP A 293 20.71 7.64 -4.08
C ASP A 293 20.29 6.73 -2.92
N LEU A 294 20.35 7.24 -1.68
CA LEU A 294 19.98 6.46 -0.51
C LEU A 294 18.52 6.03 -0.51
N VAL A 295 17.58 6.93 -0.81
CA VAL A 295 16.17 6.54 -0.82
C VAL A 295 15.83 5.61 -1.99
N GLU A 296 16.54 5.71 -3.11
CA GLU A 296 16.44 4.77 -4.24
C GLU A 296 16.95 3.38 -3.85
N GLU A 297 18.09 3.28 -3.16
CA GLU A 297 18.61 2.01 -2.63
C GLU A 297 17.69 1.37 -1.58
N LEU A 298 16.81 2.17 -0.98
CA LEU A 298 15.77 1.74 -0.03
C LEU A 298 14.41 1.50 -0.71
N ASP A 299 14.39 1.38 -2.05
CA ASP A 299 13.23 1.15 -2.92
C ASP A 299 12.12 2.22 -2.81
N LEU A 300 12.42 3.40 -2.28
CA LEU A 300 11.46 4.47 -2.02
C LEU A 300 10.29 4.03 -1.10
N ILE A 301 10.54 3.04 -0.24
CA ILE A 301 9.53 2.49 0.69
C ILE A 301 9.56 3.27 2.01
N PRO A 302 8.43 3.84 2.49
CA PRO A 302 8.41 4.65 3.72
C PRO A 302 8.99 3.95 4.96
N LEU A 303 8.73 2.64 5.10
CA LEU A 303 9.21 1.86 6.23
C LEU A 303 10.75 1.76 6.27
N THR A 304 11.38 1.44 5.14
CA THR A 304 12.84 1.31 5.04
C THR A 304 13.52 2.66 5.24
N ILE A 305 12.96 3.72 4.64
CA ILE A 305 13.42 5.11 4.82
C ILE A 305 13.35 5.52 6.28
N THR A 306 12.23 5.25 6.97
CA THR A 306 12.07 5.61 8.39
C THR A 306 13.08 4.87 9.28
N GLN A 307 13.35 3.59 8.98
CA GLN A 307 14.34 2.80 9.72
C GLN A 307 15.77 3.28 9.45
N ALA A 308 16.12 3.60 8.21
CA ALA A 308 17.41 4.20 7.87
C ALA A 308 17.59 5.56 8.55
N ALA A 309 16.57 6.43 8.50
CA ALA A 309 16.57 7.71 9.19
C ALA A 309 16.80 7.57 10.70
N PHE A 310 16.12 6.62 11.33
CA PHE A 310 16.29 6.31 12.74
C PHE A 310 17.72 5.86 13.05
N ARG A 311 18.30 4.96 12.23
CA ARG A 311 19.70 4.50 12.37
C ARG A 311 20.69 5.66 12.27
N ILE A 312 20.57 6.46 11.22
CA ILE A 312 21.43 7.63 10.96
C ILE A 312 21.35 8.60 12.14
N ARG A 313 20.14 8.89 12.62
CA ARG A 313 19.93 9.77 13.78
C ARG A 313 20.49 9.20 15.09
N SER A 314 20.39 7.88 15.29
CA SER A 314 20.74 7.24 16.56
C SER A 314 22.24 7.00 16.73
N GLN A 315 23.02 7.01 15.64
CA GLN A 315 24.45 6.74 15.66
C GLN A 315 25.25 7.99 15.31
N ARG A 316 26.05 8.50 16.26
CA ARG A 316 26.78 9.79 16.11
C ARG A 316 27.69 9.88 14.87
N HIS A 317 28.25 8.77 14.42
CA HIS A 317 29.17 8.72 13.28
C HIS A 317 28.48 8.31 11.97
N MET A 318 27.18 8.02 12.02
CA MET A 318 26.43 7.60 10.84
C MET A 318 25.87 8.83 10.12
N THR A 319 26.18 8.92 8.83
CA THR A 319 25.69 9.94 7.90
C THR A 319 24.95 9.26 6.75
N PRO A 320 24.16 9.99 5.94
CA PRO A 320 23.58 9.43 4.73
C PRO A 320 24.64 8.79 3.80
N ASP A 321 25.81 9.41 3.65
CA ASP A 321 26.89 8.91 2.80
C ASP A 321 27.46 7.59 3.33
N THR A 322 27.78 7.50 4.63
CA THR A 322 28.33 6.27 5.23
C THR A 322 27.29 5.14 5.27
N TYR A 323 26.01 5.46 5.47
CA TYR A 323 24.94 4.47 5.45
C TYR A 323 24.72 3.92 4.04
N LEU A 324 24.71 4.79 3.02
CA LEU A 324 24.62 4.40 1.62
C LEU A 324 25.80 3.50 1.20
N GLN A 325 27.02 3.85 1.61
CA GLN A 325 28.19 3.03 1.35
C GLN A 325 28.02 1.62 1.95
N ALA A 326 27.60 1.52 3.21
CA ALA A 326 27.36 0.24 3.88
C ALA A 326 26.26 -0.61 3.20
N LEU A 327 25.23 0.01 2.62
CA LEU A 327 24.24 -0.71 1.81
C LEU A 327 24.85 -1.27 0.52
N ARG A 328 25.82 -0.57 -0.07
CA ARG A 328 26.47 -0.97 -1.34
C ARG A 328 27.61 -1.98 -1.15
N GLU A 329 28.11 -2.16 0.08
CA GLU A 329 29.16 -3.13 0.41
C GLU A 329 28.73 -4.60 0.23
N GLY A 330 27.42 -4.88 0.33
CA GLY A 330 26.85 -6.20 0.01
C GLY A 330 25.64 -6.58 0.87
N ASP A 331 25.06 -7.76 0.58
CA ASP A 331 23.82 -8.22 1.23
C ASP A 331 24.01 -8.39 2.74
N ALA A 332 25.17 -8.86 3.22
CA ALA A 332 25.41 -9.09 4.64
C ALA A 332 25.43 -7.79 5.46
N GLU A 333 26.16 -6.77 4.97
CA GLU A 333 26.20 -5.48 5.65
C GLU A 333 24.86 -4.74 5.49
N SER A 334 24.20 -4.85 4.33
CA SER A 334 22.82 -4.35 4.16
C SER A 334 21.87 -4.91 5.22
N VAL A 335 21.88 -6.24 5.42
CA VAL A 335 21.04 -6.89 6.43
C VAL A 335 21.37 -6.38 7.83
N LYS A 336 22.65 -6.28 8.20
CA LYS A 336 23.06 -5.68 9.48
C LYS A 336 22.57 -4.23 9.64
N MET A 337 22.64 -3.43 8.58
CA MET A 337 22.20 -2.04 8.54
C MET A 337 20.68 -1.87 8.58
N ILE A 338 19.91 -2.91 8.28
CA ILE A 338 18.44 -2.89 8.27
C ILE A 338 17.84 -3.61 9.50
N SER A 339 18.36 -4.78 9.89
CA SER A 339 17.80 -5.65 10.95
C SER A 339 17.85 -5.09 12.38
N SER A 340 18.89 -4.37 12.78
CA SER A 340 18.99 -3.68 14.08
C SER A 340 18.09 -2.43 14.24
N ALA A 341 16.91 -2.39 13.60
CA ALA A 341 15.98 -1.28 13.74
C ALA A 341 15.39 -1.24 15.17
N GLY A 342 15.68 -0.16 15.89
CA GLY A 342 15.08 0.15 17.18
C GLY A 342 13.62 0.59 17.03
N ASP A 343 12.91 0.55 18.15
CA ASP A 343 11.49 0.83 18.31
C ASP A 343 11.11 2.26 17.85
N ASP A 344 10.31 2.37 16.77
CA ASP A 344 9.45 3.55 16.59
C ASP A 344 8.21 3.27 17.45
N GLY A 345 8.27 3.71 18.72
CA GLY A 345 7.30 3.42 19.80
C GLY A 345 5.83 3.78 19.52
N ARG A 346 5.50 4.14 18.28
CA ARG A 346 4.16 4.21 17.71
C ARG A 346 3.53 2.84 17.46
N ARG A 347 4.31 1.75 17.36
CA ARG A 347 3.78 0.38 17.29
C ARG A 347 3.38 -0.17 18.67
N GLY A 348 2.66 0.64 19.45
CA GLY A 348 2.04 0.16 20.67
C GLY A 348 1.30 -1.17 20.39
N LEU A 349 1.66 -2.20 21.14
CA LEU A 349 1.12 -3.57 21.14
C LEU A 349 1.57 -4.55 20.04
N LEU A 350 2.34 -4.13 19.02
CA LEU A 350 2.92 -5.03 18.01
C LEU A 350 4.45 -4.92 18.02
N LYS A 351 5.11 -6.02 18.37
CA LYS A 351 6.57 -6.17 18.53
C LYS A 351 7.36 -5.40 17.45
N PRO A 352 8.47 -4.72 17.78
CA PRO A 352 9.32 -4.06 16.79
C PRO A 352 9.86 -5.11 15.82
N CYS A 353 9.28 -5.16 14.61
CA CYS A 353 9.78 -5.95 13.51
C CYS A 353 10.61 -5.03 12.62
N SER A 354 11.85 -5.43 12.32
CA SER A 354 12.61 -4.78 11.27
C SER A 354 11.85 -4.85 9.95
N ALA A 355 12.24 -4.02 8.99
CA ALA A 355 11.82 -4.15 7.59
C ALA A 355 11.85 -5.63 7.19
N LEU A 356 13.02 -6.24 7.32
CA LEU A 356 13.29 -7.59 6.87
C LEU A 356 12.41 -8.64 7.55
N ASP A 357 12.10 -8.49 8.84
CA ASP A 357 11.20 -9.40 9.57
C ASP A 357 9.78 -9.37 9.01
N THR A 358 9.32 -8.17 8.61
CA THR A 358 7.98 -7.98 8.04
C THR A 358 7.84 -8.74 6.71
N TRP A 359 8.83 -8.60 5.82
CA TRP A 359 8.85 -9.34 4.55
C TRP A 359 9.11 -10.84 4.75
N LEU A 360 9.96 -11.21 5.70
CA LEU A 360 10.23 -12.60 6.05
C LEU A 360 8.95 -13.31 6.52
N ALA A 361 8.16 -12.68 7.39
CA ALA A 361 6.89 -13.25 7.85
C ALA A 361 5.93 -13.55 6.70
N LYS A 362 5.82 -12.65 5.70
CA LYS A 362 5.01 -12.91 4.49
C LYS A 362 5.57 -14.02 3.63
N PHE A 363 6.89 -14.04 3.42
CA PHE A 363 7.52 -15.15 2.70
C PHE A 363 7.26 -16.49 3.37
N LEU A 364 7.36 -16.56 4.70
CA LEU A 364 7.06 -17.77 5.47
C LEU A 364 5.58 -18.18 5.38
N GLN A 365 4.66 -17.22 5.33
CA GLN A 365 3.23 -17.48 5.10
C GLN A 365 2.99 -18.11 3.72
N VAL A 366 3.59 -17.54 2.66
CA VAL A 366 3.51 -18.11 1.30
C VAL A 366 4.13 -19.49 1.28
N ARG A 367 5.29 -19.69 1.92
CA ARG A 367 5.95 -21.00 1.95
C ARG A 367 5.13 -22.08 2.67
N ALA A 368 4.40 -21.72 3.72
CA ALA A 368 3.52 -22.64 4.43
C ALA A 368 2.27 -23.01 3.62
N THR A 369 1.79 -22.11 2.75
CA THR A 369 0.52 -22.26 2.01
C THR A 369 0.73 -22.77 0.58
N TYR A 370 1.76 -22.25 -0.09
CA TYR A 370 2.13 -22.44 -1.49
C TYR A 370 3.65 -22.65 -1.61
N PRO A 371 4.19 -23.83 -1.23
CA PRO A 371 5.62 -24.08 -1.24
C PRO A 371 6.26 -23.86 -2.62
N SER A 372 5.54 -24.21 -3.70
CA SER A 372 6.01 -24.08 -5.07
C SER A 372 6.27 -22.62 -5.48
N ALA A 373 5.37 -21.71 -5.10
CA ALA A 373 5.54 -20.27 -5.31
C ALA A 373 6.66 -19.68 -4.46
N ALA A 374 6.86 -20.19 -3.23
CA ALA A 374 7.97 -19.77 -2.38
C ALA A 374 9.33 -20.22 -2.93
N ASP A 375 9.42 -21.43 -3.48
CA ASP A 375 10.63 -21.92 -4.16
C ASP A 375 10.96 -21.07 -5.40
N LEU A 376 9.93 -20.65 -6.14
CA LEU A 376 10.10 -19.69 -7.24
C LEU A 376 10.67 -18.35 -6.75
N LEU A 377 10.14 -17.80 -5.66
CA LEU A 377 10.64 -16.55 -5.08
C LEU A 377 12.08 -16.69 -4.57
N CYS A 378 12.45 -17.86 -4.03
CA CYS A 378 13.84 -18.16 -3.65
C CYS A 378 14.78 -18.00 -4.86
N LEU A 379 14.42 -18.56 -6.02
CA LEU A 379 15.20 -18.41 -7.24
C LEU A 379 15.22 -16.96 -7.72
N LEU A 380 14.05 -16.31 -7.80
CA LEU A 380 13.92 -14.92 -8.24
C LEU A 380 14.76 -13.95 -7.39
N SER A 381 14.97 -14.25 -6.11
CA SER A 381 15.79 -13.41 -5.22
C SER A 381 17.23 -13.21 -5.71
N PHE A 382 17.80 -14.11 -6.52
CA PHE A 382 19.17 -14.01 -7.03
C PHE A 382 19.31 -13.15 -8.29
N TYR A 383 18.22 -12.91 -9.01
CA TYR A 383 18.23 -12.03 -10.18
C TYR A 383 18.41 -10.57 -9.78
N ASP A 384 18.70 -9.72 -10.76
CA ASP A 384 18.48 -8.29 -10.57
C ASP A 384 16.98 -8.05 -10.36
N GLY A 385 16.63 -7.35 -9.28
CA GLY A 385 15.26 -7.17 -8.83
C GLY A 385 14.47 -6.14 -9.64
N GLN A 386 15.10 -5.40 -10.56
CA GLN A 386 14.41 -4.34 -11.31
C GLN A 386 13.51 -4.87 -12.42
N ASP A 387 13.99 -5.86 -13.18
CA ASP A 387 13.27 -6.37 -14.35
C ASP A 387 13.71 -7.79 -14.73
N VAL A 388 12.98 -8.80 -14.26
CA VAL A 388 13.18 -10.21 -14.64
C VAL A 388 12.13 -10.61 -15.67
N HIS A 389 12.54 -10.87 -16.90
CA HIS A 389 11.60 -11.31 -17.94
C HIS A 389 11.04 -12.71 -17.65
N GLU A 390 9.75 -12.93 -17.91
CA GLU A 390 9.06 -14.19 -17.61
C GLU A 390 9.64 -15.40 -18.37
N THR A 391 10.29 -15.18 -19.51
CA THR A 391 10.98 -16.24 -20.27
C THR A 391 12.21 -16.79 -19.55
N PHE A 392 12.78 -16.05 -18.60
CA PHE A 392 13.90 -16.53 -17.77
C PHE A 392 13.43 -17.45 -16.63
N VAL A 393 12.11 -17.56 -16.48
CA VAL A 393 11.44 -18.24 -15.37
C VAL A 393 10.83 -19.57 -15.84
N ASP A 394 11.53 -20.41 -16.60
CA ASP A 394 10.99 -21.72 -17.02
C ASP A 394 10.93 -22.75 -15.84
N THR A 395 9.75 -23.32 -15.53
CA THR A 395 9.37 -24.15 -14.36
C THR A 395 9.70 -25.66 -14.46
N PRO A 396 9.68 -26.49 -13.36
CA PRO A 396 9.50 -26.21 -11.92
C PRO A 396 10.75 -26.48 -11.04
N LEU A 397 10.77 -25.93 -9.82
CA LEU A 397 11.80 -26.13 -8.79
C LEU A 397 11.26 -27.04 -7.68
N HIS A 398 12.06 -28.04 -7.28
CA HIS A 398 12.00 -28.65 -5.96
C HIS A 398 13.24 -28.23 -5.18
N ILE A 399 13.11 -27.38 -4.17
CA ILE A 399 14.23 -27.12 -3.23
C ILE A 399 14.39 -28.29 -2.24
N GLU A 400 13.44 -29.24 -2.21
CA GLU A 400 13.48 -30.45 -1.38
C GLU A 400 13.49 -31.72 -2.22
N SER A 401 14.60 -32.47 -2.16
CA SER A 401 14.75 -33.82 -2.71
C SER A 401 14.38 -34.87 -1.65
N SER A 402 13.19 -34.78 -1.07
CA SER A 402 12.65 -35.88 -0.25
C SER A 402 11.49 -36.52 -1.02
N GLU A 403 11.63 -37.81 -1.33
CA GLU A 403 10.62 -38.63 -2.02
C GLU A 403 9.29 -38.77 -1.25
N ASP A 404 9.18 -38.19 -0.04
CA ASP A 404 8.01 -38.31 0.82
C ASP A 404 7.27 -36.97 0.99
N LYS A 405 6.33 -36.74 0.06
CA LYS A 405 5.05 -35.99 0.16
C LYS A 405 4.86 -35.11 -1.06
N ARG A 406 4.21 -35.68 -2.08
CA ARG A 406 3.58 -34.90 -3.14
C ARG A 406 2.56 -33.95 -2.52
N SER A 407 2.91 -32.67 -2.43
CA SER A 407 1.99 -31.62 -2.02
C SER A 407 0.97 -31.37 -3.15
N THR A 408 -0.29 -31.11 -2.79
CA THR A 408 -1.39 -30.83 -3.74
C THR A 408 -1.17 -29.56 -4.59
N ASP A 409 -0.12 -28.79 -4.31
CA ASP A 409 0.29 -27.56 -5.00
C ASP A 409 1.26 -27.82 -6.18
N GLU A 410 1.72 -29.07 -6.36
CA GLU A 410 2.71 -29.46 -7.39
C GLU A 410 2.20 -29.37 -8.83
N ALA A 411 0.89 -29.20 -9.02
CA ALA A 411 0.26 -29.07 -10.32
C ALA A 411 0.15 -27.62 -10.82
N PHE A 412 0.52 -26.62 -10.00
CA PHE A 412 0.43 -25.23 -10.41
C PHE A 412 1.58 -24.86 -11.37
N GLY A 413 1.20 -24.49 -12.59
CA GLY A 413 2.14 -23.92 -13.56
C GLY A 413 2.72 -22.58 -13.07
N ARG A 414 3.80 -22.14 -13.72
CA ARG A 414 4.49 -20.86 -13.47
C ARG A 414 3.54 -19.69 -13.27
N ASP A 415 2.54 -19.57 -14.14
CA ASP A 415 1.62 -18.43 -14.12
C ASP A 415 0.81 -18.39 -12.83
N ALA A 416 0.44 -19.55 -12.28
CA ALA A 416 -0.21 -19.65 -10.99
C ALA A 416 0.74 -19.28 -9.84
N GLN A 417 2.00 -19.73 -9.89
CA GLN A 417 3.03 -19.36 -8.92
C GLN A 417 3.29 -17.85 -8.91
N LEU A 418 3.47 -17.23 -10.09
CA LEU A 418 3.62 -15.79 -10.23
C LEU A 418 2.37 -15.06 -9.75
N SER A 419 1.17 -15.54 -10.10
CA SER A 419 -0.09 -14.96 -9.63
C SER A 419 -0.18 -14.96 -8.10
N ILE A 420 0.25 -16.03 -7.43
CA ILE A 420 0.33 -16.09 -5.96
C ILE A 420 1.29 -15.01 -5.45
N LEU A 421 2.49 -14.91 -6.00
CA LEU A 421 3.49 -13.91 -5.55
C LEU A 421 3.01 -12.46 -5.78
N TYR A 422 2.33 -12.18 -6.89
CA TYR A 422 1.68 -10.89 -7.16
C TYR A 422 0.55 -10.62 -6.15
N ASN A 423 -0.27 -11.63 -5.83
CA ASN A 423 -1.37 -11.48 -4.89
C ASN A 423 -0.91 -11.17 -3.47
N TYR A 424 0.22 -11.76 -3.06
CA TYR A 424 0.86 -11.48 -1.78
C TYR A 424 1.71 -10.19 -1.79
N CYS A 425 1.73 -9.46 -2.90
CA CYS A 425 2.51 -8.24 -3.07
C CYS A 425 4.01 -8.44 -2.75
N LEU A 426 4.57 -9.62 -3.08
CA LEU A 426 6.00 -9.92 -2.95
C LEU A 426 6.78 -9.57 -4.22
N ILE A 427 6.07 -9.47 -5.34
CA ILE A 427 6.57 -9.00 -6.64
C ILE A 427 5.57 -8.04 -7.27
N SER A 428 6.02 -7.26 -8.24
CA SER A 428 5.23 -6.28 -9.01
C SER A 428 5.67 -6.28 -10.48
N ARG A 429 4.88 -5.67 -11.37
CA ARG A 429 5.29 -5.53 -12.77
C ARG A 429 6.20 -4.33 -12.92
N SER A 430 7.32 -4.53 -13.62
CA SER A 430 8.20 -3.44 -14.03
C SER A 430 7.52 -2.60 -15.13
N GLN A 431 8.08 -1.42 -15.40
CA GLN A 431 7.64 -0.58 -16.51
C GLN A 431 7.89 -1.22 -17.89
N TRP A 432 8.77 -2.22 -17.96
CA TRP A 432 9.11 -2.98 -19.17
C TRP A 432 8.37 -4.32 -19.25
N GLY A 433 7.34 -4.52 -18.41
CA GLY A 433 6.49 -5.70 -18.43
C GLY A 433 7.11 -6.97 -17.82
N GLY A 434 8.34 -6.89 -17.29
CA GLY A 434 8.94 -7.98 -16.51
C GLY A 434 8.54 -7.97 -15.04
N ILE A 435 9.14 -8.88 -14.28
CA ILE A 435 8.92 -9.05 -12.85
C ILE A 435 9.91 -8.17 -12.08
N GLN A 436 9.38 -7.27 -11.26
CA GLN A 436 10.15 -6.47 -10.31
C GLN A 436 10.02 -7.09 -8.91
N ILE A 437 11.15 -7.35 -8.27
CA ILE A 437 11.24 -7.86 -6.90
C ILE A 437 11.89 -6.78 -6.02
N PRO A 438 11.17 -6.23 -5.02
CA PRO A 438 11.75 -5.25 -4.11
C PRO A 438 13.02 -5.80 -3.42
N ARG A 439 14.05 -4.98 -3.29
CA ARG A 439 15.33 -5.37 -2.69
C ARG A 439 15.15 -5.94 -1.29
N MET A 440 14.23 -5.40 -0.51
CA MET A 440 13.94 -5.93 0.84
C MET A 440 13.41 -7.35 0.82
N VAL A 441 12.57 -7.69 -0.17
CA VAL A 441 12.09 -9.07 -0.35
C VAL A 441 13.28 -9.97 -0.69
N GLN A 442 14.17 -9.53 -1.60
CA GLN A 442 15.36 -10.31 -1.95
C GLN A 442 16.28 -10.55 -0.74
N LEU A 443 16.57 -9.51 0.05
CA LEU A 443 17.41 -9.62 1.25
C LEU A 443 16.77 -10.55 2.31
N SER A 444 15.48 -10.42 2.59
CA SER A 444 14.78 -11.29 3.55
C SER A 444 14.86 -12.76 3.13
N VAL A 445 14.61 -13.05 1.86
CA VAL A 445 14.64 -14.42 1.32
C VAL A 445 16.06 -14.98 1.31
N LYS A 446 17.06 -14.20 0.90
CA LYS A 446 18.47 -14.62 0.91
C LYS A 446 19.01 -14.87 2.32
N THR A 447 18.65 -14.04 3.29
CA THR A 447 19.00 -14.26 4.70
C THR A 447 18.42 -15.57 5.18
N TRP A 448 17.13 -15.81 4.93
CA TRP A 448 16.49 -17.07 5.28
C TRP A 448 17.16 -18.28 4.60
N LEU A 449 17.53 -18.18 3.33
CA LEU A 449 18.25 -19.25 2.61
C LEU A 449 19.62 -19.56 3.23
N LYS A 450 20.34 -18.54 3.72
CA LYS A 450 21.63 -18.73 4.42
C LYS A 450 21.44 -19.44 5.75
N GLU A 451 20.47 -19.00 6.55
CA GLU A 451 20.13 -19.61 7.85
C GLU A 451 19.68 -21.07 7.71
N ASN A 452 19.09 -21.43 6.57
CA ASN A 452 18.60 -22.79 6.30
C ASN A 452 19.58 -23.62 5.44
N GLY A 453 20.80 -23.14 5.20
CA GLY A 453 21.82 -23.88 4.42
C GLY A 453 21.47 -24.12 2.94
N LYS A 454 20.42 -23.46 2.42
CA LYS A 454 19.91 -23.62 1.05
C LYS A 454 20.45 -22.57 0.08
N PHE A 455 21.20 -21.57 0.58
CA PHE A 455 21.72 -20.46 -0.23
C PHE A 455 22.53 -20.91 -1.45
N ASN A 456 23.54 -21.77 -1.25
CA ASN A 456 24.40 -22.20 -2.35
C ASN A 456 23.63 -23.04 -3.39
N LEU A 457 22.74 -23.92 -2.93
CA LEU A 457 21.90 -24.73 -3.80
C LEU A 457 21.08 -23.87 -4.77
N VAL A 458 20.42 -22.83 -4.26
CA VAL A 458 19.61 -21.93 -5.09
C VAL A 458 20.50 -21.05 -5.98
N ASN A 459 21.64 -20.58 -5.48
CA ASN A 459 22.60 -19.79 -6.27
C ASN A 459 23.12 -20.57 -7.48
N THR A 460 23.54 -21.83 -7.29
CA THR A 460 24.00 -22.71 -8.38
C THR A 460 22.92 -22.88 -9.45
N ARG A 461 21.65 -23.04 -9.04
CA ARG A 461 20.52 -23.16 -9.98
C ARG A 461 20.27 -21.86 -10.76
N PHE A 462 20.35 -20.72 -10.08
CA PHE A 462 20.28 -19.41 -10.72
C PHE A 462 21.36 -19.25 -11.80
N VAL A 463 22.63 -19.51 -11.45
CA VAL A 463 23.76 -19.41 -12.38
C VAL A 463 23.59 -20.34 -13.57
N THR A 464 23.15 -21.58 -13.34
CA THR A 464 22.93 -22.58 -14.42
C THR A 464 21.85 -22.10 -15.39
N ARG A 465 20.76 -21.52 -14.89
CA ARG A 465 19.68 -20.98 -15.73
C ARG A 465 20.13 -19.76 -16.51
N LEU A 466 20.89 -18.87 -15.88
CA LEU A 466 21.42 -17.68 -16.51
C LEU A 466 22.41 -18.05 -17.63
N ASP A 467 23.29 -19.03 -17.40
CA ASP A 467 24.18 -19.59 -18.43
C ASP A 467 23.39 -20.12 -19.63
N ALA A 468 22.36 -20.94 -19.39
CA ALA A 468 21.52 -21.50 -20.44
C ALA A 468 20.78 -20.40 -21.24
N ALA A 469 20.26 -19.38 -20.56
CA ALA A 469 19.58 -18.25 -21.18
C ALA A 469 20.53 -17.44 -22.08
N LEU A 470 21.74 -17.12 -21.58
CA LEU A 470 22.77 -16.41 -22.35
C LEU A 470 23.21 -17.21 -23.58
N ARG A 471 23.43 -18.53 -23.44
CA ARG A 471 23.76 -19.40 -24.58
C ARG A 471 22.66 -19.40 -25.64
N ARG A 472 21.40 -19.50 -25.23
CA ARG A 472 20.25 -19.48 -26.15
C ARG A 472 20.18 -18.16 -26.92
N CYS A 473 20.40 -17.04 -26.25
CA CYS A 473 20.43 -15.72 -26.88
C CYS A 473 21.58 -15.58 -27.88
N LEU A 474 22.75 -16.15 -27.59
CA LEU A 474 23.88 -16.11 -28.51
C LEU A 474 23.70 -17.00 -29.76
N GLN A 475 22.83 -18.02 -29.67
CA GLN A 475 22.54 -18.96 -30.76
C GLN A 475 21.40 -18.51 -31.68
N SER A 476 20.52 -17.60 -31.25
CA SER A 476 19.36 -17.13 -32.02
C SER A 476 19.47 -15.64 -32.32
N PRO A 477 19.86 -15.23 -33.54
CA PRO A 477 20.19 -13.84 -33.87
C PRO A 477 18.99 -12.91 -34.14
N ASP A 478 17.78 -13.44 -34.39
CA ASP A 478 16.68 -12.63 -34.93
C ASP A 478 15.88 -11.82 -33.87
N ASP A 479 15.89 -12.23 -32.59
CA ASP A 479 15.24 -11.55 -31.44
C ASP A 479 16.22 -11.29 -30.27
N ALA A 480 17.53 -11.28 -30.56
CA ALA A 480 18.57 -11.47 -29.55
C ALA A 480 18.89 -10.20 -28.73
N ASP A 481 18.78 -9.02 -29.33
CA ASP A 481 19.38 -7.81 -28.78
C ASP A 481 18.63 -7.29 -27.54
N GLU A 482 17.29 -7.24 -27.60
CA GLU A 482 16.46 -6.79 -26.46
C GLU A 482 16.55 -7.76 -25.27
N LEU A 483 16.57 -9.07 -25.52
CA LEU A 483 16.72 -10.07 -24.48
C LEU A 483 18.13 -10.08 -23.88
N GLN A 484 19.17 -9.86 -24.69
CA GLN A 484 20.54 -9.73 -24.20
C GLN A 484 20.69 -8.52 -23.27
N ASP A 485 20.13 -7.36 -23.64
CA ASP A 485 20.18 -6.15 -22.82
C ASP A 485 19.54 -6.35 -21.43
N ARG A 486 18.48 -7.17 -21.36
CA ARG A 486 17.80 -7.52 -20.09
C ARG A 486 18.56 -8.58 -19.28
N LEU A 487 19.39 -9.41 -19.89
CA LEU A 487 20.16 -10.45 -19.19
C LEU A 487 21.45 -9.93 -18.53
N ILE A 488 22.07 -8.88 -19.06
CA ILE A 488 23.35 -8.37 -18.54
C ILE A 488 23.27 -7.94 -17.06
N PRO A 489 22.25 -7.17 -16.61
CA PRO A 489 22.15 -6.78 -15.20
C PRO A 489 22.09 -7.98 -14.24
N HIS A 490 21.47 -9.09 -14.68
CA HIS A 490 21.44 -10.33 -13.90
C HIS A 490 22.84 -10.99 -13.80
N ALA A 491 23.63 -10.93 -14.88
CA ALA A 491 25.00 -11.44 -14.88
C ALA A 491 25.93 -10.60 -14.00
N GLU A 492 25.78 -9.28 -14.02
CA GLU A 492 26.50 -8.37 -13.11
C GLU A 492 26.17 -8.69 -11.64
N LYS A 493 24.90 -9.02 -11.34
CA LYS A 493 24.49 -9.47 -10.00
C LYS A 493 25.12 -10.81 -9.62
N ALA A 494 25.30 -11.71 -10.58
CA ALA A 494 25.94 -13.01 -10.35
C ALA A 494 27.45 -12.90 -10.09
N VAL A 495 28.13 -11.82 -10.53
CA VAL A 495 29.56 -11.59 -10.26
C VAL A 495 29.84 -11.44 -8.77
N VAL A 496 28.99 -10.70 -8.05
CA VAL A 496 29.17 -10.40 -6.62
C VAL A 496 28.82 -11.58 -5.70
N GLN A 497 28.25 -12.66 -6.23
CA GLN A 497 27.77 -13.82 -5.47
C GLN A 497 28.17 -15.14 -6.14
N PRO A 498 29.47 -15.49 -6.18
CA PRO A 498 29.92 -16.73 -6.80
C PRO A 498 29.34 -17.97 -6.07
N PRO A 499 28.93 -19.01 -6.81
CA PRO A 499 28.52 -20.27 -6.20
C PRO A 499 29.74 -21.03 -5.63
N GLN A 500 29.46 -21.93 -4.71
CA GLN A 500 30.43 -22.87 -4.12
C GLN A 500 30.29 -24.25 -4.77
N GLY A 501 31.42 -24.94 -4.90
CA GLY A 501 31.53 -26.24 -5.54
C GLY A 501 32.13 -26.13 -6.94
N GLU A 502 32.99 -27.09 -7.30
CA GLU A 502 33.78 -27.07 -8.52
C GLU A 502 32.92 -27.00 -9.79
N GLU A 503 31.92 -27.88 -9.92
CA GLU A 503 31.00 -27.91 -11.08
C GLU A 503 30.18 -26.61 -11.21
N ALA A 504 29.70 -26.08 -10.08
CA ALA A 504 28.95 -24.83 -10.05
C ALA A 504 29.83 -23.63 -10.45
N GLN A 505 31.10 -23.63 -10.03
CA GLN A 505 32.07 -22.62 -10.42
C GLN A 505 32.48 -22.71 -11.89
N LEU A 506 32.55 -23.91 -12.48
CA LEU A 506 32.74 -24.06 -13.93
C LEU A 506 31.55 -23.52 -14.72
N THR A 507 30.34 -23.78 -14.24
CA THR A 507 29.10 -23.24 -14.84
C THR A 507 29.07 -21.72 -14.72
N TRP A 508 29.48 -21.17 -13.58
CA TRP A 508 29.62 -19.73 -13.38
C TRP A 508 30.68 -19.11 -14.29
N ALA A 509 31.84 -19.75 -14.46
CA ALA A 509 32.87 -19.31 -15.38
C ALA A 509 32.37 -19.29 -16.84
N SER A 510 31.61 -20.31 -17.23
CA SER A 510 30.93 -20.34 -18.54
C SER A 510 29.94 -19.18 -18.67
N MET A 511 29.08 -18.96 -17.67
CA MET A 511 28.09 -17.89 -17.67
C MET A 511 28.74 -16.53 -17.87
N LEU A 512 29.83 -16.25 -17.14
CA LEU A 512 30.62 -15.03 -17.27
C LEU A 512 31.21 -14.87 -18.67
N HIS A 513 31.72 -15.95 -19.27
CA HIS A 513 32.23 -15.92 -20.63
C HIS A 513 31.12 -15.56 -21.64
N GLN A 514 29.95 -16.20 -21.55
CA GLN A 514 28.81 -15.90 -22.42
C GLN A 514 28.32 -14.45 -22.24
N SER A 515 28.27 -13.99 -20.98
CA SER A 515 27.93 -12.59 -20.67
C SER A 515 28.94 -11.62 -21.27
N ALA A 516 30.24 -11.89 -21.20
CA ALA A 516 31.27 -11.06 -21.82
C ALA A 516 31.07 -10.97 -23.34
N LEU A 517 30.75 -12.08 -24.02
CA LEU A 517 30.47 -12.08 -25.46
C LEU A 517 29.25 -11.23 -25.82
N CYS A 518 28.16 -11.31 -25.03
CA CYS A 518 26.98 -10.45 -25.21
C CYS A 518 27.35 -8.97 -25.04
N GLN A 519 28.10 -8.64 -23.99
CA GLN A 519 28.54 -7.27 -23.72
C GLN A 519 29.46 -6.70 -24.82
N VAL A 520 30.34 -7.52 -25.41
CA VAL A 520 31.16 -7.10 -26.57
C VAL A 520 30.27 -6.75 -27.76
N LYS A 521 29.27 -7.58 -28.08
CA LYS A 521 28.32 -7.29 -29.17
C LYS A 521 27.57 -5.97 -28.95
N GLN A 522 27.26 -5.65 -27.70
CA GLN A 522 26.59 -4.41 -27.28
C GLN A 522 27.52 -3.21 -27.11
N GLY A 523 28.83 -3.36 -27.30
CA GLY A 523 29.81 -2.28 -27.11
C GLY A 523 30.14 -1.93 -25.65
N ARG A 524 29.74 -2.78 -24.68
CA ARG A 524 30.02 -2.62 -23.24
C ARG A 524 31.38 -3.23 -22.87
N PHE A 525 32.46 -2.65 -23.39
CA PHE A 525 33.80 -3.26 -23.30
C PHE A 525 34.35 -3.42 -21.88
N TYR A 526 34.08 -2.47 -20.97
CA TYR A 526 34.59 -2.53 -19.60
C TYR A 526 34.03 -3.72 -18.81
N GLY A 527 32.71 -3.89 -18.83
CA GLY A 527 32.06 -5.03 -18.17
C GLY A 527 32.42 -6.36 -18.85
N ALA A 528 32.58 -6.37 -20.17
CA ALA A 528 33.04 -7.54 -20.91
C ALA A 528 34.45 -7.99 -20.48
N GLU A 529 35.40 -7.05 -20.34
CA GLU A 529 36.75 -7.34 -19.88
C GLU A 529 36.74 -7.92 -18.46
N GLN A 530 35.96 -7.32 -17.55
CA GLN A 530 35.81 -7.81 -16.18
C GLN A 530 35.28 -9.26 -16.14
N HIS A 531 34.20 -9.54 -16.88
CA HIS A 531 33.59 -10.87 -16.91
C HIS A 531 34.54 -11.90 -17.55
N ALA A 532 35.23 -11.54 -18.63
CA ALA A 532 36.20 -12.40 -19.29
C ALA A 532 37.43 -12.71 -18.42
N ALA A 533 37.93 -11.72 -17.67
CA ALA A 533 39.04 -11.89 -16.74
C ALA A 533 38.69 -12.85 -15.60
N LEU A 534 37.52 -12.66 -14.97
CA LEU A 534 37.03 -13.54 -13.91
C LEU A 534 36.78 -14.97 -14.41
N SER A 535 36.17 -15.12 -15.58
CA SER A 535 35.98 -16.43 -16.23
C SER A 535 37.31 -17.14 -16.45
N SER A 536 38.30 -16.45 -17.01
CA SER A 536 39.62 -17.00 -17.30
C SER A 536 40.35 -17.40 -16.02
N GLN A 537 40.31 -16.56 -14.99
CA GLN A 537 40.89 -16.85 -13.68
C GLN A 537 40.30 -18.15 -13.11
N GLN A 538 38.98 -18.33 -13.21
CA GLN A 538 38.33 -19.52 -12.68
C GLN A 538 38.70 -20.79 -13.45
N TYR A 539 38.78 -20.74 -14.78
CA TYR A 539 39.25 -21.88 -15.58
C TYR A 539 40.72 -22.24 -15.31
N ILE A 540 41.58 -21.25 -15.04
CA ILE A 540 42.99 -21.48 -14.68
C ILE A 540 43.10 -22.14 -13.30
N VAL A 541 42.29 -21.71 -12.33
CA VAL A 541 42.31 -22.25 -10.96
C VAL A 541 41.74 -23.68 -10.90
N LEU A 542 40.74 -24.00 -11.73
CA LEU A 542 40.08 -25.32 -11.72
C LEU A 542 40.72 -26.36 -12.66
N ARG A 543 41.44 -25.95 -13.71
CA ARG A 543 42.18 -26.87 -14.61
C ARG A 543 43.15 -27.85 -13.94
N PRO A 544 43.86 -27.51 -12.86
CA PRO A 544 44.76 -28.45 -12.18
C PRO A 544 44.04 -29.55 -11.40
N LEU A 545 42.77 -29.37 -11.03
CA LEU A 545 41.99 -30.32 -10.23
C LEU A 545 41.32 -31.39 -11.10
N SER A 546 40.85 -31.04 -12.32
CA SER A 546 40.23 -31.99 -13.23
C SER A 546 41.20 -33.00 -13.87
N ASN A 547 42.50 -32.71 -13.88
CA ASN A 547 43.54 -33.61 -14.42
C ASN A 547 44.17 -34.51 -13.35
N ALA A 548 43.71 -34.43 -12.09
CA ALA A 548 44.20 -35.20 -10.95
C ALA A 548 43.19 -36.24 -10.42
N LEU A 549 42.00 -36.33 -11.03
CA LEU A 549 41.05 -37.44 -10.95
C LEU A 549 41.12 -38.24 -12.26
#